data_AF-A0A6G1QM78-F1
#
_entry.id   AF-A0A6G1QM78-F1
#
_cell.length_a   1.000
_cell.length_b   1.000
_cell.length_c   1.000
_cell.angle_alpha   90.00
_cell.angle_beta   90.00
_cell.angle_gamma   90.00
#
_symmetry.space_group_name_H-M   'P 1'
#
loop_
_entity.id
_entity.type
_entity.pdbx_description
1 polymer ?
#
loop_
_entity_poly.entity_id
_entity_poly.type
_entity_poly.pdbx_seq_one_letter_code
_entity_poly.pdbx_strand_id
1 'polypeptide(L)'
;MEQTVKHAEKYLGEICSLLSAYTRKTAKLRDKADLLVAQLFDFSRTEDPELQIGLKNLAEDLAMVQDYRQAQVERLESRVVAPLKAYGDIVKNKRADLKKLSTDLNRELKELQRVEKIRLKNPADRQSILPHLYKNFKEMFPNDALDKTYEAYSEVSAQKSSNNAQRSIRQLEESITDFQKQKLEDIKMIFIDFLTVEMLFHAKALEVYTHTYHNLEKINTQKDLELFSGRIKMTECGYQDTPLSSHSSPIISRYSSPALASPKGQSLRTTLMSTTGQHHRLQHIQYPLTARRPPSTLQRQRGMEEEEVEDEEDEDEDEEEEEMYESEIEESHQTGRESYAAQYAQMRRRQM
;
A
#
# COMPACT_ATOMS: atom_id res chain seq x y z
N MET A 1 -5.58 -8.73 30.90
CA MET A 1 -5.49 -9.87 29.97
C MET A 1 -6.44 -9.70 28.78
N GLU A 2 -7.77 -9.88 28.91
CA GLU A 2 -8.69 -9.79 27.76
C GLU A 2 -8.66 -8.46 27.00
N GLN A 3 -8.83 -7.33 27.69
CA GLN A 3 -8.68 -5.99 27.09
C GLN A 3 -7.32 -5.79 26.40
N THR A 4 -6.26 -6.36 26.98
CA THR A 4 -4.89 -6.29 26.47
C THR A 4 -4.74 -6.97 25.10
N VAL A 5 -5.47 -8.08 24.88
CA VAL A 5 -5.55 -8.78 23.60
C VAL A 5 -6.49 -8.05 22.65
N LYS A 6 -7.68 -7.61 23.12
CA LYS A 6 -8.64 -6.84 22.30
C LYS A 6 -8.04 -5.55 21.72
N HIS A 7 -7.27 -4.80 22.51
CA HIS A 7 -6.62 -3.57 22.05
C HIS A 7 -5.48 -3.87 21.07
N ALA A 8 -4.74 -4.96 21.25
CA ALA A 8 -3.76 -5.39 20.27
C ALA A 8 -4.43 -5.79 18.95
N GLU A 9 -5.60 -6.44 19.00
CA GLU A 9 -6.38 -6.83 17.83
C GLU A 9 -6.88 -5.64 17.02
N LYS A 10 -7.52 -4.66 17.69
CA LYS A 10 -8.03 -3.44 17.03
C LYS A 10 -6.87 -2.65 16.41
N TYR A 11 -5.96 -2.13 17.25
CA TYR A 11 -4.96 -1.18 16.80
C TYR A 11 -3.87 -1.77 15.89
N LEU A 12 -3.48 -3.05 16.03
CA LEU A 12 -2.54 -3.66 15.08
C LEU A 12 -3.20 -4.05 13.78
N GLY A 13 -4.51 -4.37 13.77
CA GLY A 13 -5.27 -4.56 12.54
C GLY A 13 -5.37 -3.26 11.73
N GLU A 14 -5.78 -2.17 12.37
CA GLU A 14 -5.88 -0.83 11.77
C GLU A 14 -4.54 -0.35 11.22
N ILE A 15 -3.47 -0.41 12.04
CA ILE A 15 -2.11 -0.03 11.64
C ILE A 15 -1.60 -0.93 10.50
N CYS A 16 -1.93 -2.22 10.48
CA CYS A 16 -1.59 -3.11 9.38
C CYS A 16 -2.32 -2.74 8.08
N SER A 17 -3.61 -2.38 8.15
CA SER A 17 -4.39 -1.97 6.98
C SER A 17 -3.82 -0.69 6.37
N LEU A 18 -3.66 0.36 7.20
CA LEU A 18 -3.11 1.65 6.78
C LEU A 18 -1.70 1.53 6.18
N LEU A 19 -0.81 0.72 6.77
CA LEU A 19 0.54 0.53 6.22
C LEU A 19 0.56 -0.38 4.96
N SER A 20 -0.44 -1.26 4.80
CA SER A 20 -0.64 -2.00 3.54
C SER A 20 -1.09 -1.05 2.43
N ALA A 21 -2.11 -0.22 2.67
CA ALA A 21 -2.62 0.77 1.73
C ALA A 21 -1.55 1.82 1.38
N TYR A 22 -0.79 2.31 2.35
CA TYR A 22 0.38 3.17 2.12
C TYR A 22 1.42 2.52 1.19
N THR A 23 1.70 1.22 1.38
CA THR A 23 2.64 0.47 0.54
C THR A 23 2.08 0.28 -0.89
N ARG A 24 0.77 0.00 -1.06
CA ARG A 24 0.11 -0.03 -2.38
C ARG A 24 0.15 1.33 -3.07
N LYS A 25 -0.26 2.40 -2.39
CA LYS A 25 -0.28 3.77 -2.93
C LYS A 25 1.14 4.29 -3.25
N THR A 26 2.17 3.79 -2.56
CA THR A 26 3.59 4.02 -2.92
C THR A 26 4.02 3.26 -4.18
N ALA A 27 3.45 2.06 -4.43
CA ALA A 27 3.64 1.34 -5.69
C ALA A 27 2.92 2.04 -6.86
N LYS A 28 1.62 2.37 -6.77
CA LYS A 28 0.91 3.12 -7.83
C LYS A 28 1.64 4.44 -8.20
N LEU A 29 2.31 5.09 -7.23
CA LEU A 29 3.16 6.27 -7.47
C LEU A 29 4.49 6.00 -8.21
N ARG A 30 5.04 4.77 -8.15
CA ARG A 30 6.13 4.30 -9.04
C ARG A 30 5.62 4.24 -10.47
N ASP A 31 4.48 3.57 -10.68
CA ASP A 31 3.97 3.24 -12.02
C ASP A 31 3.57 4.50 -12.81
N LYS A 32 2.89 5.47 -12.19
CA LYS A 32 2.65 6.79 -12.80
C LYS A 32 3.95 7.54 -13.15
N ALA A 33 5.04 7.31 -12.41
CA ALA A 33 6.33 7.93 -12.69
C ALA A 33 7.10 7.20 -13.82
N ASP A 34 6.96 5.88 -13.96
CA ASP A 34 7.52 5.12 -15.08
C ASP A 34 6.80 5.44 -16.41
N LEU A 35 5.48 5.70 -16.38
CA LEU A 35 4.75 6.28 -17.51
C LEU A 35 5.30 7.68 -17.89
N LEU A 36 5.62 8.53 -16.90
CA LEU A 36 6.24 9.83 -17.15
C LEU A 36 7.66 9.70 -17.73
N VAL A 37 8.47 8.74 -17.28
CA VAL A 37 9.77 8.40 -17.86
C VAL A 37 9.64 8.05 -19.34
N ALA A 38 8.66 7.22 -19.71
CA ALA A 38 8.41 6.86 -21.11
C ALA A 38 8.04 8.08 -21.96
N GLN A 39 7.12 8.93 -21.48
CA GLN A 39 6.72 10.15 -22.19
C GLN A 39 7.88 11.16 -22.34
N LEU A 40 8.73 11.33 -21.33
CA LEU A 40 9.94 12.16 -21.41
C LEU A 40 10.93 11.60 -22.44
N PHE A 41 11.10 10.27 -22.50
CA PHE A 41 11.95 9.62 -23.49
C PHE A 41 11.44 9.80 -24.93
N ASP A 42 10.13 9.70 -25.16
CA ASP A 42 9.56 9.89 -26.49
C ASP A 42 9.57 11.37 -26.91
N PHE A 43 9.20 12.29 -26.02
CA PHE A 43 9.29 13.73 -26.28
C PHE A 43 10.75 14.17 -26.55
N SER A 44 11.75 13.60 -25.87
CA SER A 44 13.16 13.90 -26.17
C SER A 44 13.54 13.68 -27.64
N ARG A 45 12.82 12.82 -28.38
CA ARG A 45 13.10 12.50 -29.79
C ARG A 45 12.59 13.55 -30.77
N THR A 46 11.68 14.45 -30.37
CA THR A 46 11.22 15.56 -31.21
C THR A 46 12.11 16.79 -31.09
N GLU A 47 12.80 16.94 -29.96
CA GLU A 47 13.53 18.15 -29.61
C GLU A 47 14.96 18.23 -30.18
N ASP A 48 15.46 19.46 -30.24
CA ASP A 48 16.81 19.81 -30.67
C ASP A 48 17.88 19.32 -29.66
N PRO A 49 19.17 19.25 -30.06
CA PRO A 49 20.16 18.43 -29.36
C PRO A 49 20.41 18.73 -27.88
N GLU A 50 20.38 20.00 -27.43
CA GLU A 50 20.65 20.31 -26.02
C GLU A 50 19.47 19.89 -25.13
N LEU A 51 18.25 20.25 -25.52
CA LEU A 51 17.03 19.86 -24.80
C LEU A 51 16.79 18.34 -24.88
N GLN A 52 17.06 17.71 -26.02
CA GLN A 52 17.00 16.26 -26.17
C GLN A 52 17.92 15.54 -25.17
N ILE A 53 19.17 16.00 -25.00
CA ILE A 53 20.11 15.42 -24.03
C ILE A 53 19.61 15.68 -22.60
N GLY A 54 19.13 16.89 -22.31
CA GLY A 54 18.55 17.24 -21.02
C GLY A 54 17.37 16.36 -20.61
N LEU A 55 16.42 16.14 -21.52
CA LEU A 55 15.22 15.31 -21.29
C LEU A 55 15.56 13.82 -21.14
N LYS A 56 16.54 13.30 -21.89
CA LYS A 56 17.03 11.92 -21.73
C LYS A 56 17.66 11.71 -20.37
N ASN A 57 18.58 12.60 -19.97
CA ASN A 57 19.22 12.53 -18.65
C ASN A 57 18.18 12.61 -17.51
N LEU A 58 17.17 13.47 -17.65
CA LEU A 58 16.04 13.54 -16.70
C LEU A 58 15.22 12.25 -16.64
N ALA A 59 14.92 11.62 -17.78
CA ALA A 59 14.20 10.35 -17.82
C ALA A 59 15.02 9.19 -17.22
N GLU A 60 16.33 9.14 -17.49
CA GLU A 60 17.25 8.13 -16.94
C GLU A 60 17.41 8.27 -15.42
N ASP A 61 17.62 9.49 -14.91
CA ASP A 61 17.67 9.77 -13.47
C ASP A 61 16.32 9.48 -12.78
N LEU A 62 15.19 9.87 -13.39
CA LEU A 62 13.86 9.63 -12.81
C LEU A 62 13.52 8.13 -12.74
N ALA A 63 13.94 7.34 -13.74
CA ALA A 63 13.84 5.88 -13.72
C ALA A 63 14.69 5.27 -12.59
N MET A 64 15.90 5.79 -12.36
CA MET A 64 16.74 5.37 -11.22
C MET A 64 16.08 5.69 -9.87
N VAL A 65 15.29 6.77 -9.75
CA VAL A 65 14.46 7.00 -8.56
C VAL A 65 13.34 5.96 -8.42
N GLN A 66 12.78 5.44 -9.52
CA GLN A 66 11.76 4.38 -9.47
C GLN A 66 12.36 3.02 -9.09
N ASP A 67 13.56 2.68 -9.56
CA ASP A 67 14.35 1.54 -9.08
C ASP A 67 14.55 1.61 -7.54
N TYR A 68 14.81 2.81 -6.99
CA TYR A 68 14.90 3.02 -5.54
C TYR A 68 13.53 2.97 -4.82
N ARG A 69 12.44 3.40 -5.45
CA ARG A 69 11.07 3.31 -4.93
C ARG A 69 10.55 1.87 -4.92
N GLN A 70 10.88 1.06 -5.92
CA GLN A 70 10.59 -0.38 -5.89
C GLN A 70 11.28 -1.03 -4.69
N ALA A 71 12.57 -0.72 -4.48
CA ALA A 71 13.30 -1.19 -3.31
C ALA A 71 12.83 -0.56 -1.97
N GLN A 72 11.98 0.49 -1.99
CA GLN A 72 11.27 1.00 -0.81
C GLN A 72 10.04 0.11 -0.53
N VAL A 73 9.17 -0.09 -1.52
CA VAL A 73 7.96 -0.92 -1.47
C VAL A 73 8.27 -2.35 -0.97
N GLU A 74 9.27 -3.01 -1.55
CA GLU A 74 9.70 -4.36 -1.13
C GLU A 74 10.11 -4.44 0.35
N ARG A 75 10.70 -3.36 0.88
CA ARG A 75 11.16 -3.28 2.28
C ARG A 75 10.05 -2.89 3.24
N LEU A 76 9.10 -2.05 2.81
CA LEU A 76 7.87 -1.78 3.56
C LEU A 76 7.06 -3.07 3.72
N GLU A 77 6.82 -3.81 2.62
CA GLU A 77 6.06 -5.06 2.68
C GLU A 77 6.77 -6.10 3.57
N SER A 78 8.06 -6.34 3.37
CA SER A 78 8.80 -7.39 4.09
C SER A 78 9.17 -7.07 5.54
N ARG A 79 9.36 -5.78 5.92
CA ARG A 79 9.82 -5.38 7.26
C ARG A 79 8.76 -4.66 8.11
N VAL A 80 7.69 -4.17 7.49
CA VAL A 80 6.63 -3.40 8.19
C VAL A 80 5.30 -4.14 8.09
N VAL A 81 4.80 -4.39 6.88
CA VAL A 81 3.48 -5.02 6.67
C VAL A 81 3.46 -6.48 7.12
N ALA A 82 4.39 -7.32 6.65
CA ALA A 82 4.40 -8.75 6.98
C ALA A 82 4.52 -9.05 8.49
N PRO A 83 5.36 -8.35 9.28
CA PRO A 83 5.36 -8.50 10.75
C PRO A 83 4.05 -8.07 11.41
N LEU A 84 3.42 -6.97 10.97
CA LEU A 84 2.10 -6.55 11.47
C LEU A 84 1.01 -7.57 11.15
N LYS A 85 1.02 -8.11 9.92
CA LYS A 85 0.09 -9.15 9.46
C LYS A 85 0.20 -10.43 10.29
N ALA A 86 1.41 -10.82 10.69
CA ALA A 86 1.64 -11.96 11.58
C ALA A 86 1.02 -11.79 12.98
N TYR A 87 0.81 -10.55 13.45
CA TYR A 87 0.11 -10.32 14.72
C TYR A 87 -1.36 -10.74 14.69
N GLY A 88 -1.99 -10.83 13.51
CA GLY A 88 -3.35 -11.35 13.37
C GLY A 88 -3.52 -12.76 13.95
N ASP A 89 -2.66 -13.70 13.54
CA ASP A 89 -2.69 -15.07 14.07
C ASP A 89 -2.18 -15.17 15.52
N ILE A 90 -1.18 -14.37 15.93
CA ILE A 90 -0.72 -14.32 17.32
C ILE A 90 -1.87 -13.92 18.26
N VAL A 91 -2.60 -12.84 17.92
CA VAL A 91 -3.70 -12.31 18.72
C VAL A 91 -4.90 -13.26 18.73
N LYS A 92 -5.26 -13.83 17.57
CA LYS A 92 -6.29 -14.87 17.41
C LYS A 92 -6.03 -16.10 18.28
N ASN A 93 -4.78 -16.54 18.38
CA ASN A 93 -4.39 -17.63 19.27
C ASN A 93 -4.52 -17.25 20.76
N LYS A 94 -4.03 -16.08 21.18
CA LYS A 94 -4.18 -15.60 22.58
C LYS A 94 -5.66 -15.38 22.96
N ARG A 95 -6.51 -14.97 22.01
CA ARG A 95 -7.98 -14.90 22.14
C ARG A 95 -8.61 -16.28 22.36
N ALA A 96 -8.09 -17.33 21.71
CA ALA A 96 -8.55 -18.71 21.93
C ALA A 96 -8.16 -19.24 23.32
N ASP A 97 -6.93 -18.98 23.77
CA ASP A 97 -6.46 -19.33 25.13
C ASP A 97 -7.32 -18.69 26.22
N LEU A 98 -7.64 -17.39 26.09
CA LEU A 98 -8.52 -16.67 27.01
C LEU A 98 -9.93 -17.27 27.06
N LYS A 99 -10.54 -17.56 25.90
CA LYS A 99 -11.85 -18.23 25.82
C LYS A 99 -11.81 -19.59 26.53
N LYS A 100 -10.75 -20.38 26.32
CA LYS A 100 -10.56 -21.68 26.98
C LYS A 100 -10.49 -21.52 28.51
N LEU A 101 -9.63 -20.63 29.02
CA LEU A 101 -9.53 -20.39 30.46
C LEU A 101 -10.87 -19.96 31.07
N SER A 102 -11.61 -19.08 30.39
CA SER A 102 -12.94 -18.66 30.80
C SER A 102 -13.92 -19.86 30.91
N THR A 103 -13.87 -20.82 29.97
CA THR A 103 -14.69 -22.05 30.08
C THR A 103 -14.25 -22.98 31.21
N ASP A 104 -12.95 -23.11 31.47
CA ASP A 104 -12.41 -23.93 32.56
C ASP A 104 -12.77 -23.35 33.95
N LEU A 105 -12.68 -22.02 34.13
CA LEU A 105 -13.07 -21.31 35.36
C LEU A 105 -14.59 -21.35 35.57
N ASN A 106 -15.39 -21.19 34.50
CA ASN A 106 -16.84 -21.37 34.57
C ASN A 106 -17.26 -22.83 34.90
N ARG A 107 -16.40 -23.83 34.64
CA ARG A 107 -16.63 -25.20 35.10
C ARG A 107 -16.27 -25.36 36.58
N GLU A 108 -15.12 -24.82 37.03
CA GLU A 108 -14.72 -24.81 38.44
C GLU A 108 -15.80 -24.19 39.33
N LEU A 109 -16.32 -23.01 38.95
CA LEU A 109 -17.37 -22.31 39.69
C LEU A 109 -18.64 -23.17 39.86
N LYS A 110 -19.01 -23.97 38.85
CA LYS A 110 -20.16 -24.87 38.90
C LYS A 110 -19.93 -26.09 39.82
N GLU A 111 -18.70 -26.60 39.89
CA GLU A 111 -18.34 -27.68 40.82
C GLU A 111 -18.26 -27.18 42.27
N LEU A 112 -17.71 -25.98 42.50
CA LEU A 112 -17.73 -25.33 43.82
C LEU A 112 -19.17 -25.09 44.31
N GLN A 113 -20.04 -24.54 43.46
CA GLN A 113 -21.47 -24.39 43.75
C GLN A 113 -22.19 -25.74 43.98
N ARG A 114 -21.72 -26.86 43.39
CA ARG A 114 -22.26 -28.20 43.67
C ARG A 114 -21.88 -28.65 45.07
N VAL A 115 -20.62 -28.51 45.47
CA VAL A 115 -20.14 -28.86 46.82
C VAL A 115 -20.86 -28.02 47.89
N GLU A 116 -21.00 -26.71 47.67
CA GLU A 116 -21.75 -25.82 48.57
C GLU A 116 -23.22 -26.26 48.73
N LYS A 117 -23.90 -26.63 47.64
CA LYS A 117 -25.27 -27.16 47.66
C LYS A 117 -25.41 -28.55 48.31
N ILE A 118 -24.33 -29.33 48.41
CA ILE A 118 -24.30 -30.59 49.18
C ILE A 118 -24.15 -30.25 50.67
N ARG A 119 -23.16 -29.41 51.02
CA ARG A 119 -22.90 -28.97 52.41
C ARG A 119 -24.12 -28.34 53.07
N LEU A 120 -24.81 -27.42 52.38
CA LEU A 120 -25.97 -26.69 52.90
C LEU A 120 -27.28 -27.52 53.00
N LYS A 121 -27.30 -28.79 52.53
CA LYS A 121 -28.51 -29.63 52.56
C LYS A 121 -28.57 -30.55 53.76
N ASN A 122 -29.75 -30.58 54.37
CA ASN A 122 -30.12 -31.44 55.49
C ASN A 122 -29.94 -32.93 55.11
N PRO A 123 -29.48 -33.82 56.02
CA PRO A 123 -29.17 -35.22 55.67
C PRO A 123 -30.34 -36.01 55.08
N ALA A 124 -31.58 -35.70 55.47
CA ALA A 124 -32.78 -36.32 54.87
C ALA A 124 -32.93 -35.98 53.36
N ASP A 125 -32.60 -34.76 52.96
CA ASP A 125 -32.82 -34.23 51.60
C ASP A 125 -31.70 -34.62 50.61
N ARG A 126 -30.52 -34.99 51.12
CA ARG A 126 -29.37 -35.47 50.32
C ARG A 126 -29.71 -36.73 49.50
N GLN A 127 -30.67 -37.54 49.98
CA GLN A 127 -31.02 -38.84 49.41
C GLN A 127 -31.57 -38.81 47.97
N SER A 128 -32.10 -37.68 47.50
CA SER A 128 -32.69 -37.54 46.15
C SER A 128 -31.67 -37.31 45.02
N ILE A 129 -30.41 -37.03 45.37
CA ILE A 129 -29.37 -36.55 44.43
C ILE A 129 -28.39 -37.67 44.04
N LEU A 130 -28.42 -38.79 44.77
CA LEU A 130 -27.44 -39.88 44.65
C LEU A 130 -27.60 -40.63 43.30
N PRO A 131 -26.51 -40.82 42.51
CA PRO A 131 -26.58 -41.47 41.20
C PRO A 131 -27.18 -42.89 41.21
N HIS A 132 -27.66 -43.37 40.06
CA HIS A 132 -28.21 -44.74 39.95
C HIS A 132 -27.25 -45.85 40.42
N LEU A 133 -25.95 -45.73 40.14
CA LEU A 133 -24.91 -46.64 40.67
C LEU A 133 -24.87 -46.65 42.22
N TYR A 134 -25.09 -45.49 42.83
CA TYR A 134 -25.10 -45.28 44.28
C TYR A 134 -26.32 -45.92 44.94
N LYS A 135 -27.47 -45.95 44.24
CA LYS A 135 -28.70 -46.59 44.73
C LYS A 135 -28.50 -48.09 44.95
N ASN A 136 -27.74 -48.76 44.07
CA ASN A 136 -27.46 -50.19 44.19
C ASN A 136 -26.46 -50.54 45.31
N PHE A 137 -25.52 -49.63 45.64
CA PHE A 137 -24.58 -49.84 46.76
C PHE A 137 -25.18 -49.51 48.14
N LYS A 138 -26.30 -48.77 48.19
CA LYS A 138 -26.93 -48.31 49.44
C LYS A 138 -27.47 -49.44 50.32
N GLU A 139 -27.84 -50.58 49.74
CA GLU A 139 -28.38 -51.73 50.49
C GLU A 139 -27.31 -52.49 51.31
N MET A 140 -26.02 -52.15 51.14
CA MET A 140 -24.89 -52.92 51.69
C MET A 140 -24.13 -52.24 52.84
N PHE A 141 -24.37 -50.95 53.12
CA PHE A 141 -23.61 -50.16 54.10
C PHE A 141 -24.45 -49.11 54.87
N PRO A 142 -24.05 -48.68 56.09
CA PRO A 142 -24.76 -47.67 56.87
C PRO A 142 -24.81 -46.28 56.19
N ASN A 143 -25.97 -45.62 56.23
CA ASN A 143 -26.23 -44.34 55.55
C ASN A 143 -25.16 -43.25 55.85
N ASP A 144 -24.80 -43.07 57.13
CA ASP A 144 -23.85 -42.04 57.59
C ASP A 144 -22.43 -42.17 57.00
N ALA A 145 -22.03 -43.37 56.55
CA ALA A 145 -20.76 -43.58 55.87
C ALA A 145 -20.86 -43.24 54.37
N LEU A 146 -22.03 -43.48 53.78
CA LEU A 146 -22.28 -43.30 52.35
C LEU A 146 -22.42 -41.82 51.98
N ASP A 147 -23.12 -41.02 52.79
CA ASP A 147 -23.21 -39.56 52.59
C ASP A 147 -21.83 -38.88 52.73
N LYS A 148 -21.01 -39.33 53.70
CA LYS A 148 -19.64 -38.81 53.89
C LYS A 148 -18.70 -39.14 52.74
N THR A 149 -18.83 -40.31 52.11
CA THR A 149 -18.03 -40.64 50.92
C THR A 149 -18.50 -39.88 49.68
N TYR A 150 -19.80 -39.54 49.55
CA TYR A 150 -20.28 -38.66 48.48
C TYR A 150 -19.76 -37.22 48.64
N GLU A 151 -19.84 -36.67 49.86
CA GLU A 151 -19.35 -35.33 50.18
C GLU A 151 -17.83 -35.25 49.93
N ALA A 152 -17.04 -36.18 50.47
CA ALA A 152 -15.59 -36.24 50.24
C ALA A 152 -15.21 -36.44 48.76
N TYR A 153 -15.96 -37.26 48.00
CA TYR A 153 -15.75 -37.40 46.55
C TYR A 153 -15.99 -36.08 45.81
N SER A 154 -17.04 -35.34 46.18
CA SER A 154 -17.36 -34.04 45.59
C SER A 154 -16.30 -32.97 45.93
N GLU A 155 -15.79 -32.95 47.17
CA GLU A 155 -14.72 -32.05 47.61
C GLU A 155 -13.40 -32.35 46.88
N VAL A 156 -13.00 -33.62 46.73
CA VAL A 156 -11.81 -34.02 45.96
C VAL A 156 -11.95 -33.64 44.48
N SER A 157 -13.14 -33.78 43.90
CA SER A 157 -13.42 -33.36 42.52
C SER A 157 -13.28 -31.85 42.35
N ALA A 158 -13.88 -31.05 43.24
CA ALA A 158 -13.79 -29.59 43.21
C ALA A 158 -12.36 -29.10 43.45
N GLN A 159 -11.64 -29.65 44.44
CA GLN A 159 -10.24 -29.30 44.70
C GLN A 159 -9.33 -29.63 43.50
N LYS A 160 -9.57 -30.76 42.81
CA LYS A 160 -8.87 -31.10 41.57
C LYS A 160 -9.17 -30.11 40.46
N SER A 161 -10.43 -29.67 40.31
CA SER A 161 -10.79 -28.63 39.34
C SER A 161 -10.12 -27.29 39.66
N SER A 162 -10.08 -26.89 40.94
CA SER A 162 -9.47 -25.63 41.38
C SER A 162 -7.95 -25.62 41.21
N ASN A 163 -7.26 -26.68 41.62
CA ASN A 163 -5.81 -26.83 41.41
C ASN A 163 -5.45 -26.77 39.92
N ASN A 164 -6.29 -27.33 39.04
CA ASN A 164 -6.11 -27.25 37.60
C ASN A 164 -6.35 -25.83 37.07
N ALA A 165 -7.43 -25.17 37.48
CA ALA A 165 -7.75 -23.80 37.07
C ALA A 165 -6.67 -22.80 37.51
N GLN A 166 -6.22 -22.86 38.77
CA GLN A 166 -5.12 -22.03 39.28
C GLN A 166 -3.82 -22.22 38.49
N ARG A 167 -3.54 -23.45 38.02
CA ARG A 167 -2.39 -23.72 37.15
C ARG A 167 -2.54 -23.07 35.77
N SER A 168 -3.72 -23.21 35.16
CA SER A 168 -4.03 -22.60 33.86
C SER A 168 -4.08 -21.07 33.91
N ILE A 169 -4.49 -20.46 35.04
CA ILE A 169 -4.41 -19.01 35.25
C ILE A 169 -2.96 -18.55 35.16
N ARG A 170 -2.05 -19.12 35.97
CA ARG A 170 -0.63 -18.74 35.97
C ARG A 170 0.04 -18.92 34.61
N GLN A 171 -0.23 -20.04 33.94
CA GLN A 171 0.26 -20.29 32.59
C GLN A 171 -0.24 -19.26 31.57
N LEU A 172 -1.46 -18.74 31.74
CA LEU A 172 -1.96 -17.66 30.89
C LEU A 172 -1.40 -16.28 31.28
N GLU A 173 -1.17 -16.02 32.56
CA GLU A 173 -0.51 -14.79 33.03
C GLU A 173 0.92 -14.69 32.48
N GLU A 174 1.69 -15.78 32.51
CA GLU A 174 2.99 -15.91 31.85
C GLU A 174 2.86 -15.70 30.33
N SER A 175 1.98 -16.47 29.66
CA SER A 175 1.73 -16.42 28.21
C SER A 175 1.28 -15.03 27.69
N ILE A 176 0.55 -14.26 28.49
CA ILE A 176 0.12 -12.89 28.18
C ILE A 176 1.22 -11.87 28.51
N THR A 177 2.01 -12.09 29.56
CA THR A 177 3.16 -11.25 29.93
C THR A 177 4.22 -11.30 28.84
N ASP A 178 4.57 -12.49 28.35
CA ASP A 178 5.54 -12.64 27.26
C ASP A 178 5.01 -12.12 25.93
N PHE A 179 3.71 -12.27 25.66
CA PHE A 179 3.05 -11.59 24.54
C PHE A 179 3.16 -10.05 24.63
N GLN A 180 3.09 -9.44 25.83
CA GLN A 180 3.34 -7.99 25.96
C GLN A 180 4.80 -7.61 25.76
N LYS A 181 5.76 -8.37 26.26
CA LYS A 181 7.20 -8.13 26.01
C LYS A 181 7.50 -8.16 24.50
N GLN A 182 7.07 -9.23 23.84
CA GLN A 182 7.26 -9.45 22.41
C GLN A 182 6.65 -8.30 21.60
N LYS A 183 5.38 -7.97 21.86
CA LYS A 183 4.67 -6.86 21.19
C LYS A 183 5.36 -5.51 21.37
N LEU A 184 5.93 -5.22 22.54
CA LEU A 184 6.60 -3.93 22.79
C LEU A 184 7.91 -3.78 22.00
N GLU A 185 8.71 -4.85 21.91
CA GLU A 185 9.93 -4.83 21.09
C GLU A 185 9.62 -4.91 19.59
N ASP A 186 8.65 -5.73 19.16
CA ASP A 186 8.29 -5.85 17.74
C ASP A 186 7.71 -4.54 17.18
N ILE A 187 6.76 -3.88 17.87
CA ILE A 187 6.23 -2.58 17.44
C ILE A 187 7.37 -1.55 17.29
N LYS A 188 8.31 -1.55 18.24
CA LYS A 188 9.48 -0.66 18.23
C LYS A 188 10.40 -0.96 17.04
N MET A 189 10.67 -2.24 16.72
CA MET A 189 11.46 -2.61 15.55
C MET A 189 10.74 -2.28 14.24
N ILE A 190 9.44 -2.56 14.12
CA ILE A 190 8.60 -2.26 12.95
C ILE A 190 8.63 -0.76 12.61
N PHE A 191 8.49 0.12 13.59
CA PHE A 191 8.55 1.57 13.35
C PHE A 191 9.98 2.11 13.17
N ILE A 192 11.01 1.49 13.76
CA ILE A 192 12.41 1.80 13.42
C ILE A 192 12.71 1.41 11.97
N ASP A 193 12.21 0.25 11.53
CA ASP A 193 12.40 -0.28 10.19
C ASP A 193 11.67 0.57 9.14
N PHE A 194 10.42 0.97 9.40
CA PHE A 194 9.68 1.95 8.59
C PHE A 194 10.48 3.25 8.40
N LEU A 195 10.88 3.91 9.49
CA LEU A 195 11.65 5.16 9.42
C LEU A 195 12.99 4.97 8.69
N THR A 196 13.65 3.83 8.87
CA THR A 196 14.91 3.50 8.19
C THR A 196 14.71 3.32 6.68
N VAL A 197 13.60 2.71 6.25
CA VAL A 197 13.27 2.51 4.84
C VAL A 197 12.96 3.86 4.16
N GLU A 198 12.14 4.70 4.79
CA GLU A 198 11.84 6.05 4.30
C GLU A 198 13.10 6.92 4.21
N MET A 199 13.96 6.91 5.24
CA MET A 199 15.22 7.65 5.22
C MET A 199 16.18 7.16 4.12
N LEU A 200 16.24 5.87 3.84
CA LEU A 200 17.07 5.30 2.77
C LEU A 200 16.56 5.71 1.38
N PHE A 201 15.24 5.68 1.15
CA PHE A 201 14.64 6.17 -0.09
C PHE A 201 14.88 7.67 -0.27
N HIS A 202 14.50 8.50 0.70
CA HIS A 202 14.63 9.95 0.62
C HIS A 202 16.07 10.42 0.44
N ALA A 203 17.06 9.78 1.10
CA ALA A 203 18.46 10.10 0.91
C ALA A 203 18.91 9.84 -0.54
N LYS A 204 18.47 8.73 -1.16
CA LYS A 204 18.81 8.42 -2.55
C LYS A 204 18.05 9.25 -3.57
N ALA A 205 16.77 9.50 -3.35
CA ALA A 205 15.99 10.41 -4.19
C ALA A 205 16.59 11.83 -4.17
N LEU A 206 17.02 12.33 -3.01
CA LEU A 206 17.68 13.64 -2.90
C LEU A 206 19.04 13.66 -3.63
N GLU A 207 19.85 12.61 -3.52
CA GLU A 207 21.13 12.46 -4.22
C GLU A 207 20.94 12.53 -5.74
N VAL A 208 19.97 11.77 -6.28
CA VAL A 208 19.66 11.74 -7.71
C VAL A 208 19.06 13.06 -8.18
N TYR A 209 17.98 13.56 -7.56
CA TYR A 209 17.36 14.83 -7.98
C TYR A 209 18.32 16.02 -7.91
N THR A 210 19.27 16.01 -6.97
CA THR A 210 20.35 17.02 -6.94
C THR A 210 21.27 16.90 -8.16
N HIS A 211 21.60 15.69 -8.61
CA HIS A 211 22.35 15.49 -9.85
C HIS A 211 21.57 15.99 -11.07
N THR A 212 20.31 15.57 -11.21
CA THR A 212 19.43 15.92 -12.33
C THR A 212 19.21 17.42 -12.46
N TYR A 213 18.99 18.11 -11.33
CA TYR A 213 18.84 19.57 -11.30
C TYR A 213 20.05 20.28 -11.95
N HIS A 214 21.26 19.89 -11.56
CA HIS A 214 22.49 20.46 -12.14
C HIS A 214 22.74 20.00 -13.59
N ASN A 215 22.05 18.99 -14.10
CA ASN A 215 22.11 18.62 -15.51
C ASN A 215 21.14 19.48 -16.35
N LEU A 216 19.93 19.72 -15.84
CA LEU A 216 18.95 20.62 -16.47
C LEU A 216 19.42 22.08 -16.49
N GLU A 217 20.05 22.57 -15.42
CA GLU A 217 20.60 23.93 -15.32
C GLU A 217 21.67 24.23 -16.39
N LYS A 218 22.30 23.20 -16.96
CA LYS A 218 23.38 23.33 -17.98
C LYS A 218 22.88 23.30 -19.43
N ILE A 219 21.58 23.10 -19.68
CA ILE A 219 21.03 23.02 -21.04
C ILE A 219 21.20 24.37 -21.75
N ASN A 220 21.93 24.39 -22.87
CA ASN A 220 22.15 25.61 -23.64
C ASN A 220 20.99 25.89 -24.61
N THR A 221 19.87 26.39 -24.07
CA THR A 221 18.65 26.71 -24.83
C THR A 221 18.88 27.68 -26.00
N GLN A 222 19.89 28.55 -25.92
CA GLN A 222 20.26 29.47 -27.00
C GLN A 222 20.77 28.74 -28.25
N LYS A 223 21.49 27.63 -28.10
CA LYS A 223 22.03 26.84 -29.21
C LYS A 223 20.93 26.12 -29.99
N ASP A 224 19.93 25.57 -29.30
CA ASP A 224 18.75 24.99 -29.93
C ASP A 224 17.89 26.08 -30.61
N LEU A 225 17.75 27.26 -29.99
CA LEU A 225 17.06 28.40 -30.61
C LEU A 225 17.77 28.90 -31.89
N GLU A 226 19.09 28.80 -31.97
CA GLU A 226 19.86 29.09 -33.19
C GLU A 226 19.63 28.04 -34.30
N LEU A 227 19.57 26.76 -33.94
CA LEU A 227 19.22 25.67 -34.89
C LEU A 227 17.79 25.81 -35.42
N PHE A 228 16.82 26.11 -34.55
CA PHE A 228 15.45 26.45 -34.92
C PHE A 228 15.39 27.68 -35.85
N SER A 229 16.08 28.76 -35.49
CA SER A 229 16.17 29.98 -36.31
C SER A 229 16.80 29.74 -37.69
N GLY A 230 17.77 28.82 -37.79
CA GLY A 230 18.36 28.38 -39.05
C GLY A 230 17.35 27.65 -39.94
N ARG A 231 16.54 26.75 -39.37
CA ARG A 231 15.51 26.00 -40.10
C ARG A 231 14.41 26.91 -40.67
N ILE A 232 13.99 27.96 -39.93
CA ILE A 232 13.05 28.97 -40.45
C ILE A 232 13.66 29.72 -41.64
N LYS A 233 14.86 30.28 -41.49
CA LYS A 233 15.50 31.12 -42.53
C LYS A 233 15.77 30.35 -43.83
N MET A 234 16.13 29.07 -43.73
CA MET A 234 16.27 28.19 -44.91
C MET A 234 14.94 27.96 -45.65
N THR A 235 13.81 28.01 -44.94
CA THR A 235 12.47 27.81 -45.51
C THR A 235 11.98 29.07 -46.26
N GLU A 236 12.22 30.27 -45.73
CA GLU A 236 11.85 31.53 -46.40
C GLU A 236 12.63 31.77 -47.70
N CYS A 237 13.91 31.36 -47.74
CA CYS A 237 14.78 31.53 -48.91
C CYS A 237 14.36 30.70 -50.15
N GLY A 238 13.40 29.78 -50.00
CA GLY A 238 12.83 29.00 -51.10
C GLY A 238 11.75 29.72 -51.94
N TYR A 239 11.31 30.92 -51.54
CA TYR A 239 10.15 31.61 -52.12
C TYR A 239 10.42 33.06 -52.55
N GLN A 240 11.58 33.35 -53.13
CA GLN A 240 11.82 34.63 -53.83
C GLN A 240 12.38 34.41 -55.24
N ASP A 241 11.76 35.07 -56.21
CA ASP A 241 12.10 34.99 -57.63
C ASP A 241 13.54 35.46 -57.91
N THR A 242 14.31 34.65 -58.64
CA THR A 242 15.53 35.11 -59.30
C THR A 242 15.22 35.47 -60.76
N PRO A 243 15.48 36.72 -61.19
CA PRO A 243 15.10 37.17 -62.53
C PRO A 243 15.96 36.55 -63.63
N LEU A 244 15.38 36.52 -64.84
CA LEU A 244 15.97 35.99 -66.08
C LEU A 244 17.42 36.47 -66.32
N SER A 245 18.38 35.55 -66.20
CA SER A 245 19.74 35.68 -66.74
C SER A 245 19.94 34.63 -67.84
N SER A 246 19.62 35.01 -69.07
CA SER A 246 19.55 34.09 -70.22
C SER A 246 20.88 33.94 -70.95
N HIS A 247 21.70 32.97 -70.55
CA HIS A 247 22.81 32.47 -71.39
C HIS A 247 22.86 30.93 -71.43
N SER A 248 23.08 30.38 -72.63
CA SER A 248 22.76 28.99 -72.99
C SER A 248 23.86 27.96 -72.70
N SER A 249 23.42 26.70 -72.57
CA SER A 249 24.19 25.43 -72.56
C SER A 249 24.64 25.04 -74.00
N PRO A 250 25.01 23.76 -74.35
CA PRO A 250 25.28 22.51 -73.61
C PRO A 250 26.80 22.17 -73.61
N ILE A 251 27.40 20.96 -73.62
CA ILE A 251 27.08 19.51 -73.80
C ILE A 251 28.18 18.72 -73.03
N ILE A 252 28.03 17.51 -72.44
CA ILE A 252 27.89 16.12 -72.96
C ILE A 252 27.58 15.23 -71.72
N SER A 253 26.46 14.48 -71.63
CA SER A 253 26.32 13.01 -71.86
C SER A 253 27.19 12.09 -70.96
N ARG A 254 26.73 10.99 -70.32
CA ARG A 254 25.59 10.06 -70.61
C ARG A 254 25.29 9.08 -69.44
N TYR A 255 24.02 8.66 -69.31
CA TYR A 255 23.52 7.35 -68.77
C TYR A 255 23.80 6.97 -67.29
N SER A 256 22.94 6.20 -66.58
CA SER A 256 21.54 5.74 -66.84
C SER A 256 20.89 5.20 -65.55
N SER A 257 19.55 5.25 -65.46
CA SER A 257 18.73 4.49 -64.49
C SER A 257 17.46 3.92 -65.15
N PRO A 258 16.97 2.71 -64.78
CA PRO A 258 15.68 2.16 -65.25
C PRO A 258 14.46 2.85 -64.61
N ALA A 259 13.24 2.51 -65.06
CA ALA A 259 12.06 3.33 -64.82
C ALA A 259 10.75 2.57 -64.52
N LEU A 260 9.83 3.31 -63.86
CA LEU A 260 8.36 3.32 -64.02
C LEU A 260 7.51 2.04 -63.84
N ALA A 261 6.53 2.16 -62.93
CA ALA A 261 5.17 1.66 -63.14
C ALA A 261 4.14 2.59 -62.46
N SER A 262 2.97 2.76 -63.08
CA SER A 262 1.80 3.48 -62.54
C SER A 262 0.54 2.95 -63.25
N PRO A 263 -0.64 2.98 -62.62
CA PRO A 263 -1.68 3.85 -63.20
C PRO A 263 -2.69 4.48 -62.20
N LYS A 264 -3.27 5.61 -62.62
CA LYS A 264 -4.70 6.02 -62.59
C LYS A 264 -5.61 5.39 -61.51
N GLY A 265 -6.42 6.13 -60.72
CA GLY A 265 -6.77 7.56 -60.73
C GLY A 265 -8.26 7.81 -61.06
N GLN A 266 -8.99 8.46 -60.15
CA GLN A 266 -10.35 9.00 -60.33
C GLN A 266 -10.55 10.26 -59.48
N SER A 267 -11.54 11.09 -59.79
CA SER A 267 -11.74 12.43 -59.21
C SER A 267 -13.22 12.80 -59.16
N LEU A 268 -13.68 13.37 -58.03
CA LEU A 268 -14.88 14.20 -57.97
C LEU A 268 -14.72 15.38 -56.98
N ARG A 269 -14.88 16.59 -57.50
CA ARG A 269 -15.44 17.79 -56.81
C ARG A 269 -16.98 17.67 -56.83
N THR A 270 -17.83 18.44 -56.14
CA THR A 270 -17.78 19.65 -55.27
C THR A 270 -19.03 19.56 -54.32
N THR A 271 -19.38 20.45 -53.38
CA THR A 271 -19.84 21.86 -53.52
C THR A 271 -20.14 22.44 -52.12
N LEU A 272 -20.14 23.77 -51.98
CA LEU A 272 -20.53 24.52 -50.76
C LEU A 272 -22.07 24.65 -50.59
N MET A 273 -22.55 24.98 -49.40
CA MET A 273 -23.47 26.13 -49.13
C MET A 273 -23.64 26.37 -47.61
N SER A 274 -24.10 27.57 -47.22
CA SER A 274 -24.10 28.06 -45.82
C SER A 274 -25.47 28.58 -45.35
N THR A 275 -25.79 28.41 -44.06
CA THR A 275 -26.78 29.26 -43.34
C THR A 275 -26.46 29.47 -41.85
N THR A 276 -25.94 30.66 -41.54
CA THR A 276 -26.49 31.63 -40.57
C THR A 276 -26.98 31.22 -39.15
N GLY A 277 -26.22 31.65 -38.12
CA GLY A 277 -26.74 32.25 -36.87
C GLY A 277 -27.20 31.33 -35.71
N GLN A 278 -27.23 31.75 -34.43
CA GLN A 278 -26.78 33.01 -33.79
C GLN A 278 -26.27 32.81 -32.34
N HIS A 279 -25.41 33.73 -31.92
CA HIS A 279 -24.84 34.01 -30.59
C HIS A 279 -25.71 33.81 -29.33
N HIS A 280 -25.07 33.36 -28.23
CA HIS A 280 -24.85 34.10 -26.94
C HIS A 280 -24.21 33.19 -25.87
N ARG A 281 -23.40 33.65 -24.88
CA ARG A 281 -22.72 34.95 -24.63
C ARG A 281 -21.62 34.75 -23.55
N LEU A 282 -20.47 35.42 -23.70
CA LEU A 282 -19.35 35.41 -22.73
C LEU A 282 -19.40 36.56 -21.71
N GLN A 283 -19.14 36.25 -20.44
CA GLN A 283 -18.54 37.10 -19.36
C GLN A 283 -17.83 36.11 -18.41
N HIS A 284 -16.55 36.17 -18.01
CA HIS A 284 -15.51 37.20 -17.95
C HIS A 284 -15.59 38.19 -16.77
N ILE A 285 -14.95 37.81 -15.65
CA ILE A 285 -14.41 38.59 -14.51
C ILE A 285 -13.43 37.62 -13.80
N GLN A 286 -12.11 37.80 -13.72
CA GLN A 286 -11.25 38.90 -13.22
C GLN A 286 -10.83 38.67 -11.75
N TYR A 287 -9.56 38.28 -11.55
CA TYR A 287 -8.93 38.06 -10.24
C TYR A 287 -8.66 39.36 -9.45
N PRO A 288 -8.68 39.28 -8.10
CA PRO A 288 -7.86 40.11 -7.24
C PRO A 288 -6.98 39.30 -6.27
N LEU A 289 -5.73 39.73 -6.08
CA LEU A 289 -4.83 39.24 -5.03
C LEU A 289 -5.06 39.97 -3.70
N THR A 290 -5.27 39.25 -2.60
CA THR A 290 -5.06 39.76 -1.24
C THR A 290 -4.42 38.68 -0.35
N ALA A 291 -3.45 39.09 0.48
CA ALA A 291 -2.71 38.18 1.34
C ALA A 291 -3.05 38.40 2.82
N ARG A 292 -3.13 37.30 3.61
CA ARG A 292 -2.64 37.24 5.00
C ARG A 292 -2.59 35.81 5.56
N ARG A 293 -1.91 35.68 6.71
CA ARG A 293 -1.53 34.42 7.39
C ARG A 293 -2.61 33.90 8.36
N PRO A 294 -2.52 32.64 8.83
CA PRO A 294 -3.62 31.93 9.49
C PRO A 294 -3.70 32.17 11.02
N PRO A 295 -4.81 31.76 11.67
CA PRO A 295 -4.92 31.64 13.12
C PRO A 295 -4.78 30.19 13.61
N SER A 296 -3.93 29.97 14.60
CA SER A 296 -3.92 28.79 15.46
C SER A 296 -4.59 29.12 16.80
N THR A 297 -5.53 28.31 17.29
CA THR A 297 -6.13 28.47 18.63
C THR A 297 -6.30 27.12 19.33
N LEU A 298 -6.10 27.11 20.65
CA LEU A 298 -6.12 25.91 21.49
C LEU A 298 -7.49 25.66 22.18
N GLN A 299 -7.83 24.38 22.32
CA GLN A 299 -8.34 23.75 23.56
C GLN A 299 -9.71 24.21 24.13
N ARG A 300 -10.72 23.33 24.07
CA ARG A 300 -11.72 23.19 25.16
C ARG A 300 -12.23 21.75 25.35
N GLN A 301 -12.91 21.54 26.48
CA GLN A 301 -13.14 20.28 27.20
C GLN A 301 -14.21 19.35 26.58
N ARG A 302 -13.90 18.05 26.58
CA ARG A 302 -14.75 16.91 27.00
C ARG A 302 -16.28 17.11 26.96
N GLY A 303 -16.93 16.42 26.03
CA GLY A 303 -18.25 15.79 26.19
C GLY A 303 -18.14 14.31 25.81
N MET A 304 -19.09 13.47 26.26
CA MET A 304 -19.32 12.13 25.70
C MET A 304 -20.71 12.16 25.09
N GLU A 305 -20.84 11.83 23.80
CA GLU A 305 -22.05 11.23 23.23
C GLU A 305 -21.70 10.68 21.84
N GLU A 306 -22.05 9.41 21.65
CA GLU A 306 -22.30 8.66 20.41
C GLU A 306 -21.63 9.15 19.09
N GLU A 307 -20.53 8.50 18.71
CA GLU A 307 -20.09 8.44 17.30
C GLU A 307 -21.01 7.45 16.55
N GLU A 308 -21.70 7.93 15.52
CA GLU A 308 -22.28 7.08 14.49
C GLU A 308 -21.15 6.43 13.68
N VAL A 309 -21.36 5.22 13.16
CA VAL A 309 -20.43 4.59 12.23
C VAL A 309 -20.80 5.08 10.84
N GLU A 310 -20.00 5.96 10.27
CA GLU A 310 -19.99 6.18 8.81
C GLU A 310 -19.34 4.95 8.16
N ASP A 311 -19.97 4.41 7.12
CA ASP A 311 -19.53 3.19 6.47
C ASP A 311 -18.34 3.50 5.52
N GLU A 312 -17.13 3.02 5.85
CA GLU A 312 -15.92 3.18 5.01
C GLU A 312 -15.92 2.27 3.75
N GLU A 313 -17.10 1.91 3.20
CA GLU A 313 -17.20 1.04 2.01
C GLU A 313 -16.93 1.79 0.68
N ASP A 314 -16.94 3.13 0.68
CA ASP A 314 -16.76 3.98 -0.53
C ASP A 314 -15.28 4.06 -1.04
N GLU A 315 -14.24 3.84 -0.22
CA GLU A 315 -12.83 3.93 -0.69
C GLU A 315 -12.39 2.72 -1.55
N ASP A 316 -13.06 1.56 -1.44
CA ASP A 316 -12.69 0.36 -2.20
C ASP A 316 -13.27 0.36 -3.65
N GLU A 317 -14.47 0.93 -3.89
CA GLU A 317 -15.02 1.05 -5.27
C GLU A 317 -14.20 2.01 -6.14
N ASP A 318 -13.72 3.14 -5.57
CA ASP A 318 -12.80 4.07 -6.25
C ASP A 318 -11.43 3.41 -6.58
N GLU A 319 -10.92 2.49 -5.73
CA GLU A 319 -9.69 1.73 -6.04
C GLU A 319 -9.90 0.68 -7.14
N GLU A 320 -11.09 0.07 -7.27
CA GLU A 320 -11.40 -0.87 -8.37
C GLU A 320 -11.61 -0.16 -9.73
N GLU A 321 -12.24 1.03 -9.79
CA GLU A 321 -12.45 1.72 -11.07
C GLU A 321 -11.11 2.24 -11.67
N GLU A 322 -10.16 2.72 -10.85
CA GLU A 322 -8.80 3.05 -11.34
C GLU A 322 -8.07 1.82 -11.90
N GLU A 323 -8.16 0.66 -11.25
CA GLU A 323 -7.44 -0.56 -11.67
C GLU A 323 -7.95 -1.11 -13.01
N MET A 324 -9.24 -0.92 -13.33
CA MET A 324 -9.77 -1.28 -14.64
C MET A 324 -9.09 -0.50 -15.76
N TYR A 325 -9.01 0.83 -15.65
CA TYR A 325 -8.40 1.71 -16.67
C TYR A 325 -6.87 1.57 -16.76
N GLU A 326 -6.18 1.21 -15.68
CA GLU A 326 -4.73 0.95 -15.73
C GLU A 326 -4.41 -0.38 -16.43
N SER A 327 -5.22 -1.43 -16.24
CA SER A 327 -4.99 -2.74 -16.83
C SER A 327 -4.99 -2.74 -18.37
N GLU A 328 -5.81 -1.89 -19.01
CA GLU A 328 -5.83 -1.71 -20.48
C GLU A 328 -4.53 -1.09 -21.03
N ILE A 329 -3.72 -0.44 -20.19
CA ILE A 329 -2.46 0.21 -20.58
C ILE A 329 -1.29 -0.77 -20.43
N GLU A 330 -1.25 -1.54 -19.33
CA GLU A 330 -0.11 -2.42 -19.01
C GLU A 330 0.09 -3.59 -19.99
N GLU A 331 -0.97 -4.13 -20.60
CA GLU A 331 -0.89 -5.28 -21.51
C GLU A 331 -0.01 -5.00 -22.76
N SER A 332 0.31 -3.72 -23.02
CA SER A 332 1.14 -3.28 -24.13
C SER A 332 2.67 -3.40 -23.93
N HIS A 333 3.18 -3.53 -22.70
CA HIS A 333 4.58 -3.16 -22.38
C HIS A 333 5.42 -4.14 -21.53
N GLN A 334 5.19 -5.45 -21.64
CA GLN A 334 6.03 -6.46 -20.96
C GLN A 334 7.03 -7.20 -21.89
N THR A 335 8.24 -6.66 -22.03
CA THR A 335 9.45 -7.43 -22.41
C THR A 335 10.62 -7.07 -21.49
N GLY A 336 11.27 -8.08 -20.91
CA GLY A 336 12.10 -7.90 -19.71
C GLY A 336 13.40 -7.11 -19.89
N ARG A 337 13.80 -6.41 -18.83
CA ARG A 337 15.11 -5.77 -18.64
C ARG A 337 15.68 -6.12 -17.25
N GLU A 338 17.00 -6.25 -17.14
CA GLU A 338 17.68 -6.36 -15.85
C GLU A 338 17.78 -4.99 -15.18
N SER A 339 17.37 -4.86 -13.90
CA SER A 339 17.43 -3.60 -13.13
C SER A 339 18.84 -2.99 -13.11
N TYR A 340 18.90 -1.66 -13.18
CA TYR A 340 20.15 -0.90 -13.21
C TYR A 340 20.95 -1.10 -11.93
N ALA A 341 20.30 -1.34 -10.78
CA ALA A 341 20.96 -1.69 -9.53
C ALA A 341 21.87 -2.94 -9.65
N ALA A 342 21.45 -3.96 -10.41
CA ALA A 342 22.26 -5.15 -10.66
C ALA A 342 23.48 -4.84 -11.54
N GLN A 343 23.29 -4.02 -12.57
CA GLN A 343 24.37 -3.59 -13.48
C GLN A 343 25.40 -2.71 -12.75
N TYR A 344 24.94 -1.77 -11.92
CA TYR A 344 25.79 -0.93 -11.07
C TYR A 344 26.63 -1.78 -10.09
N ALA A 345 26.02 -2.79 -9.45
CA ALA A 345 26.71 -3.73 -8.57
C ALA A 345 27.71 -4.67 -9.29
N GLN A 346 27.65 -4.78 -10.62
CA GLN A 346 28.69 -5.41 -11.44
C GLN A 346 29.79 -4.41 -11.82
N MET A 347 29.44 -3.18 -12.24
CA MET A 347 30.40 -2.14 -12.59
C MET A 347 31.31 -1.77 -11.41
N ARG A 348 30.74 -1.59 -10.20
CA ARG A 348 31.50 -1.37 -8.95
C ARG A 348 32.48 -2.50 -8.60
N ARG A 349 32.24 -3.72 -9.09
CA ARG A 349 33.10 -4.91 -8.91
C ARG A 349 34.14 -5.10 -10.02
N ARG A 350 34.17 -4.23 -11.05
CA ARG A 350 35.21 -4.19 -12.10
C ARG A 350 36.20 -3.03 -11.92
N GLN A 351 36.12 -2.32 -10.80
CA GLN A 351 36.93 -1.14 -10.45
C GLN A 351 37.66 -1.30 -9.09
N MET A 352 37.76 -2.54 -8.61
CA MET A 352 38.64 -3.01 -7.52
C MET A 352 39.41 -4.24 -8.04
#